data_AF-A0A8J7P4R4-F1
#
_entry.id   AF-A0A8J7P4R4-F1
#
_cell.length_a   1.000
_cell.length_b   1.000
_cell.length_c   1.000
_cell.angle_alpha   90.00
_cell.angle_beta   90.00
_cell.angle_gamma   90.00
#
_symmetry.space_group_name_H-M   'P 1'
#
loop_
_entity.id
_entity.type
_entity.pdbx_description
1 polymer ?
#
loop_
_entity_poly.entity_id
_entity_poly.type
_entity_poly.pdbx_seq_one_letter_code
_entity_poly.pdbx_strand_id
1 'polypeptide(L)'
;MLENIPKEFSFRQFHAKLCGYFSTKAGCQYENGRLLVGKESEHIETQIRLRSPLRRRENTLQLGACSRECYEEIVALEEAEDRIVKLEDENASLRELVEDMRAALQSSDARSLALQVGLWKSHSKHKAEGGCFIANRRLSSQEALLTLEDCNRTLKHEQAEMRKKVEDARQAVLSSLGKVKELEAKANHMPLLQRHILQLESELIYYRSEVSKLQILPSSPQEQRHSAAALQASTCYINTQSDRRSPTGHAEPPPDNTEEQLFRSVEGQAASDEEEEKWTGEQQSQVDEVKRILTRLSCCGDRCDDKTVKKLLSHFGGSKNEESRSAVVELLEKVTKLTKQLELKESQAKKMEMDMEQMKESLVMELQQKAEETELLQMELQMLETERVRLSLVEEKLMDVLQLLQQLRDLNVSRRSLGKILLSTLESCSDPQHGKAHILEVLNALYHELAACELLSSTPLEGTSSHTSRTNPLLISC
;
A
#
# COMPACT_ATOMS: atom_id res chain seq x y z
N MET A 1 21.22 40.57 -48.21
CA MET A 1 20.40 39.33 -48.17
C MET A 1 19.88 39.04 -46.75
N LEU A 2 19.28 40.02 -46.06
CA LEU A 2 18.77 39.84 -44.68
C LEU A 2 17.44 40.59 -44.45
N GLU A 3 16.58 40.69 -45.46
CA GLU A 3 15.30 41.43 -45.33
C GLU A 3 14.05 40.55 -45.30
N ASN A 4 14.19 39.21 -45.30
CA ASN A 4 13.05 38.29 -45.16
C ASN A 4 13.33 37.19 -44.13
N ILE A 5 13.63 37.62 -42.90
CA ILE A 5 13.78 36.70 -41.77
C ILE A 5 12.65 36.98 -40.77
N PRO A 6 11.74 36.01 -40.52
CA PRO A 6 10.70 36.17 -39.51
C PRO A 6 11.32 36.42 -38.13
N LYS A 7 10.66 37.25 -37.31
CA LYS A 7 11.15 37.69 -35.98
C LYS A 7 11.40 36.53 -35.01
N GLU A 8 10.76 35.39 -35.21
CA GLU A 8 10.90 34.19 -34.38
C GLU A 8 10.97 32.94 -35.27
N PHE A 9 11.82 31.98 -34.87
CA PHE A 9 11.90 30.65 -35.48
C PHE A 9 11.65 29.58 -34.43
N SER A 10 10.93 28.52 -34.81
CA SER A 10 11.01 27.28 -34.05
C SER A 10 12.41 26.68 -34.16
N PHE A 11 12.87 26.00 -33.10
CA PHE A 11 14.18 25.33 -33.09
C PHE A 11 14.38 24.43 -34.33
N ARG A 12 13.32 23.73 -34.75
CA ARG A 12 13.33 22.87 -35.95
C ARG A 12 13.57 23.66 -37.25
N GLN A 13 12.94 24.83 -37.41
CA GLN A 13 13.12 25.69 -38.59
C GLN A 13 14.49 26.38 -38.59
N PHE A 14 14.94 26.84 -37.42
CA PHE A 14 16.27 27.40 -37.24
C PHE A 14 17.35 26.38 -37.61
N HIS A 15 17.24 25.16 -37.07
CA HIS A 15 18.16 24.06 -37.36
C HIS A 15 18.15 23.68 -38.84
N ALA A 16 16.98 23.59 -39.49
CA ALA A 16 16.88 23.29 -40.91
C ALA A 16 17.55 24.35 -41.80
N LYS A 17 17.38 25.65 -41.48
CA LYS A 17 18.04 26.74 -42.21
C LYS A 17 19.55 26.75 -41.99
N LEU A 18 20.00 26.49 -40.76
CA LEU A 18 21.43 26.38 -40.46
C LEU A 18 22.06 25.23 -41.25
N CYS A 19 21.47 24.04 -41.20
CA CYS A 19 21.95 22.88 -41.95
C CYS A 19 21.97 23.15 -43.46
N GLY A 20 20.95 23.82 -44.01
CA GLY A 20 20.93 24.21 -45.42
C GLY A 20 22.04 25.21 -45.80
N TYR A 21 22.33 26.19 -44.93
CA TYR A 21 23.40 27.16 -45.16
C TYR A 21 24.79 26.51 -45.15
N PHE A 22 25.07 25.63 -44.18
CA PHE A 22 26.34 24.90 -44.14
C PHE A 22 26.48 23.89 -45.28
N SER A 23 25.38 23.28 -45.72
CA SER A 23 25.39 22.36 -46.88
C SER A 23 25.74 23.06 -48.19
N THR A 24 25.21 24.28 -48.40
CA THR A 24 25.48 25.06 -49.62
C THR A 24 26.87 25.69 -49.64
N LYS A 25 27.43 26.02 -48.47
CA LYS A 25 28.77 26.62 -48.34
C LYS A 25 29.91 25.59 -48.29
N ALA A 26 29.63 24.35 -47.88
CA ALA A 26 30.63 23.28 -47.77
C ALA A 26 30.94 22.58 -49.10
N GLY A 27 30.14 22.79 -50.16
CA GLY A 27 30.38 22.18 -51.48
C GLY A 27 30.27 20.65 -51.53
N CYS A 28 29.84 19.98 -50.46
CA CYS A 28 29.75 18.53 -50.38
C CYS A 28 28.38 18.02 -50.86
N GLN A 29 28.37 17.12 -51.83
CA GLN A 29 27.16 16.41 -52.26
C GLN A 29 26.70 15.41 -51.19
N TYR A 30 25.39 15.34 -50.97
CA TYR A 30 24.75 14.30 -50.18
C TYR A 30 24.62 13.03 -51.04
N GLU A 31 25.38 11.98 -50.74
CA GLU A 31 25.00 10.62 -51.16
C GLU A 31 24.28 9.95 -49.99
N ASN A 32 23.06 9.48 -50.24
CA ASN A 32 22.25 8.67 -49.30
C ASN A 32 21.92 9.33 -47.94
N GLY A 33 21.73 10.66 -47.92
CA GLY A 33 21.15 11.36 -46.76
C GLY A 33 22.11 11.62 -45.59
N ARG A 34 23.43 11.46 -45.76
CA ARG A 34 24.44 11.92 -44.79
C ARG A 34 25.43 12.89 -45.42
N LEU A 35 25.84 13.90 -44.65
CA LEU A 35 26.93 14.82 -45.02
C LEU A 35 28.25 14.05 -45.05
N LEU A 36 28.99 14.16 -46.15
CA LEU A 36 30.36 13.62 -46.24
C LEU A 36 31.27 14.37 -45.26
N VAL A 37 31.85 13.63 -44.32
CA VAL A 37 32.71 14.15 -43.28
C VAL A 37 34.11 14.42 -43.83
N GLY A 38 34.69 15.59 -43.51
CA GLY A 38 36.05 15.96 -43.91
C GLY A 38 37.12 15.18 -43.14
N LYS A 39 38.34 15.11 -43.70
CA LYS A 39 39.49 14.33 -43.17
C LYS A 39 39.77 14.55 -41.67
N GLU A 40 39.47 15.73 -41.12
CA GLU A 40 39.71 16.02 -39.70
C GLU A 40 38.65 15.46 -38.75
N SER A 41 37.44 15.16 -39.21
CA SER A 41 36.36 14.61 -38.36
C SER A 41 36.13 13.12 -38.55
N GLU A 42 36.91 12.49 -39.44
CA GLU A 42 36.99 11.03 -39.60
C GLU A 42 37.33 10.35 -38.27
N HIS A 43 38.24 10.93 -37.49
CA HIS A 43 38.68 10.38 -36.21
C HIS A 43 37.54 10.31 -35.17
N ILE A 44 36.68 11.32 -35.13
CA ILE A 44 35.52 11.39 -34.24
C ILE A 44 34.47 10.37 -34.66
N GLU A 45 34.23 10.20 -35.96
CA GLU A 45 33.27 9.21 -36.46
C GLU A 45 33.75 7.77 -36.28
N THR A 46 35.06 7.49 -36.38
CA THR A 46 35.63 6.19 -35.96
C THR A 46 35.43 5.94 -34.47
N GLN A 47 35.64 6.95 -33.61
CA GLN A 47 35.41 6.82 -32.16
C GLN A 47 33.93 6.55 -31.84
N ILE A 48 33.00 7.19 -32.56
CA ILE A 48 31.55 6.95 -32.41
C ILE A 48 31.19 5.53 -32.88
N ARG A 49 31.71 5.07 -34.02
CA ARG A 49 31.50 3.68 -34.51
C ARG A 49 32.05 2.62 -33.56
N LEU A 50 33.17 2.87 -32.91
CA LEU A 50 33.80 1.94 -31.96
C LEU A 50 33.07 1.88 -30.61
N ARG A 51 32.35 2.95 -30.23
CA ARG A 51 31.61 3.05 -28.97
C ARG A 51 30.12 2.72 -29.07
N SER A 52 29.58 2.63 -30.28
CA SER A 52 28.21 2.15 -30.50
C SER A 52 28.23 0.63 -30.71
N PRO A 53 27.33 -0.14 -30.08
CA PRO A 53 27.23 -1.56 -30.35
C PRO A 53 26.96 -1.75 -31.86
N LEU A 54 27.90 -2.39 -32.55
CA LEU A 54 27.79 -2.74 -33.97
C LEU A 54 26.59 -3.69 -34.15
N ARG A 55 25.39 -3.17 -34.36
CA ARG A 55 24.35 -3.93 -35.08
C ARG A 55 24.93 -4.19 -36.46
N ARG A 56 25.25 -5.46 -36.75
CA ARG A 56 25.78 -5.91 -38.05
C ARG A 56 24.86 -5.39 -39.15
N ARG A 57 25.27 -4.31 -39.81
CA ARG A 57 24.77 -3.96 -41.12
C ARG A 57 25.71 -4.64 -42.10
N GLU A 58 25.49 -5.92 -42.31
CA GLU A 58 26.15 -6.62 -43.40
C GLU A 58 25.52 -6.11 -44.70
N ASN A 59 26.31 -5.32 -45.42
CA ASN A 59 26.01 -4.92 -46.78
C ASN A 59 26.10 -6.17 -47.66
N THR A 60 24.97 -6.85 -47.84
CA THR A 60 24.78 -7.73 -48.99
C THR A 60 23.87 -6.99 -49.97
N LEU A 61 24.51 -6.30 -50.91
CA LEU A 61 23.90 -6.02 -52.20
C LEU A 61 23.58 -7.37 -52.84
N GLN A 62 22.35 -7.85 -52.72
CA GLN A 62 21.73 -8.73 -53.71
C GLN A 62 20.21 -8.62 -53.63
N LEU A 63 19.67 -8.03 -54.68
CA LEU A 63 18.28 -8.11 -55.10
C LEU A 63 17.98 -9.61 -55.34
N GLY A 64 17.22 -10.28 -54.46
CA GLY A 64 16.64 -11.60 -54.76
C GLY A 64 16.60 -12.61 -53.61
N ALA A 65 15.36 -13.03 -53.28
CA ALA A 65 14.97 -14.22 -52.51
C ALA A 65 15.45 -14.32 -51.04
N CYS A 66 14.52 -14.08 -50.11
CA CYS A 66 14.70 -14.36 -48.68
C CYS A 66 14.79 -15.89 -48.47
N SER A 67 15.94 -16.39 -48.02
CA SER A 67 16.10 -17.79 -47.61
C SER A 67 15.51 -18.01 -46.21
N ARG A 68 15.06 -19.24 -45.96
CA ARG A 68 14.43 -19.69 -44.69
C ARG A 68 15.29 -19.42 -43.44
N GLU A 69 16.61 -19.39 -43.61
CA GLU A 69 17.59 -19.13 -42.55
C GLU A 69 17.51 -17.69 -42.00
N CYS A 70 17.12 -16.70 -42.83
CA CYS A 70 16.94 -15.33 -42.36
C CYS A 70 15.72 -15.16 -41.43
N TYR A 71 14.67 -15.96 -41.61
CA TYR A 71 13.50 -15.92 -40.71
C TYR A 71 13.80 -16.55 -39.36
N GLU A 72 14.57 -17.64 -39.34
CA GLU A 72 14.97 -18.32 -38.10
C GLU A 72 15.91 -17.42 -37.27
N GLU A 73 16.80 -16.65 -37.91
CA GLU A 73 17.68 -15.69 -37.22
C GLU A 73 16.91 -14.48 -36.66
N ILE A 74 15.89 -13.98 -37.37
CA ILE A 74 15.02 -12.88 -36.88
C ILE A 74 14.19 -13.34 -35.67
N VAL A 75 13.58 -14.53 -35.73
CA VAL A 75 12.81 -15.07 -34.60
C VAL A 75 13.70 -15.30 -33.38
N ALA A 76 14.91 -15.83 -33.57
CA ALA A 76 15.86 -16.02 -32.48
C ALA A 76 16.31 -14.69 -31.84
N LEU A 77 16.39 -13.62 -32.63
CA LEU A 77 16.68 -12.27 -32.14
C LEU A 77 15.51 -11.67 -31.36
N GLU A 78 14.29 -11.79 -31.85
CA GLU A 78 13.09 -11.34 -31.13
C GLU A 78 12.96 -12.05 -29.77
N GLU A 79 13.14 -13.37 -29.75
CA GLU A 79 13.14 -14.11 -28.48
C GLU A 79 14.30 -13.72 -27.55
N ALA A 80 15.45 -13.31 -28.10
CA ALA A 80 16.58 -12.84 -27.30
C ALA A 80 16.29 -11.45 -26.71
N GLU A 81 15.64 -10.58 -27.46
CA GLU A 81 15.18 -9.27 -27.01
C GLU A 81 14.14 -9.43 -25.88
N ASP A 82 13.16 -10.33 -26.03
CA ASP A 82 12.18 -10.65 -24.97
C ASP A 82 12.85 -11.20 -23.70
N ARG A 83 13.86 -12.06 -23.86
CA ARG A 83 14.66 -12.58 -22.73
C ARG A 83 15.44 -11.46 -22.03
N ILE A 84 15.97 -10.49 -22.78
CA ILE A 84 16.68 -9.34 -22.21
C ILE A 84 15.72 -8.46 -21.44
N VAL A 85 14.56 -8.12 -21.99
CA VAL A 85 13.53 -7.32 -21.30
C VAL A 85 13.13 -7.99 -19.98
N LYS A 86 12.89 -9.30 -19.99
CA LYS A 86 12.56 -10.04 -18.78
C LYS A 86 13.68 -10.01 -17.74
N LEU A 87 14.94 -10.13 -18.16
CA LEU A 87 16.09 -10.03 -17.26
C LEU A 87 16.29 -8.60 -16.74
N GLU A 88 15.94 -7.57 -17.52
CA GLU A 88 15.95 -6.18 -17.08
C GLU A 88 14.90 -5.92 -16.01
N ASP A 89 13.68 -6.47 -16.18
CA ASP A 89 12.62 -6.43 -15.18
C ASP A 89 13.02 -7.15 -13.90
N GLU A 90 13.58 -8.37 -14.00
CA GLU A 90 14.08 -9.12 -12.85
C GLU A 90 15.21 -8.36 -12.12
N ASN A 91 16.12 -7.72 -12.86
CA ASN A 91 17.15 -6.87 -12.27
C ASN A 91 16.58 -5.61 -11.61
N ALA A 92 15.51 -5.03 -12.14
CA ALA A 92 14.82 -3.91 -11.53
C ALA A 92 14.17 -4.33 -10.20
N SER A 93 13.46 -5.46 -10.18
CA SER A 93 12.89 -6.03 -8.96
C SER A 93 13.94 -6.38 -7.91
N LEU A 94 15.09 -6.92 -8.33
CA LEU A 94 16.20 -7.20 -7.41
C LEU A 94 16.81 -5.92 -6.83
N ARG A 95 16.90 -4.84 -7.60
CA ARG A 95 17.38 -3.54 -7.09
C ARG A 95 16.42 -2.95 -6.06
N GLU A 96 15.12 -3.02 -6.32
CA GLU A 96 14.08 -2.60 -5.37
C GLU A 96 14.21 -3.39 -4.06
N LEU A 97 14.28 -4.72 -4.14
CA LEU A 97 14.47 -5.58 -2.96
C LEU A 97 15.74 -5.23 -2.17
N VAL A 98 16.86 -4.98 -2.86
CA VAL A 98 18.11 -4.58 -2.19
C VAL A 98 17.96 -3.24 -1.49
N GLU A 99 17.24 -2.28 -2.07
CA GLU A 99 17.00 -0.98 -1.45
C GLU A 99 16.07 -1.10 -0.23
N ASP A 100 15.02 -1.93 -0.31
CA ASP A 100 14.18 -2.26 0.83
C ASP A 100 14.97 -2.91 1.96
N MET A 101 15.84 -3.87 1.63
CA MET A 101 16.73 -4.50 2.62
C MET A 101 17.69 -3.50 3.24
N ARG A 102 18.23 -2.54 2.45
CA ARG A 102 19.10 -1.48 2.95
C ARG A 102 18.32 -0.55 3.89
N ALA A 103 17.13 -0.10 3.51
CA ALA A 103 16.29 0.75 4.34
C ALA A 103 15.88 0.05 5.65
N ALA A 104 15.53 -1.24 5.57
CA ALA A 104 15.22 -2.06 6.74
C ALA A 104 16.43 -2.16 7.69
N LEU A 105 17.63 -2.40 7.15
CA LEU A 105 18.85 -2.46 7.95
C LEU A 105 19.17 -1.13 8.62
N GLN A 106 19.11 -0.01 7.86
CA GLN A 106 19.32 1.33 8.40
C GLN A 106 18.31 1.67 9.51
N SER A 107 17.04 1.32 9.34
CA SER A 107 16.03 1.51 10.37
C SER A 107 16.27 0.64 11.60
N SER A 108 16.80 -0.57 11.42
CA SER A 108 17.19 -1.46 12.52
C SER A 108 18.36 -0.89 13.31
N ASP A 109 19.39 -0.40 12.62
CA ASP A 109 20.56 0.23 13.24
C ASP A 109 20.16 1.52 13.98
N ALA A 110 19.31 2.35 13.37
CA ALA A 110 18.76 3.54 14.02
C ALA A 110 17.97 3.19 15.28
N ARG A 111 17.15 2.13 15.25
CA ARG A 111 16.43 1.63 16.44
C ARG A 111 17.38 1.10 17.51
N SER A 112 18.42 0.36 17.12
CA SER A 112 19.44 -0.15 18.03
C SER A 112 20.20 0.98 18.74
N LEU A 113 20.62 2.00 17.98
CA LEU A 113 21.25 3.21 18.51
C LEU A 113 20.31 3.98 19.43
N ALA A 114 19.04 4.15 19.04
CA ALA A 114 18.04 4.81 19.88
C ALA A 114 17.82 4.08 21.22
N LEU A 115 17.77 2.74 21.20
CA LEU A 115 17.69 1.94 22.43
C LEU A 115 18.95 2.09 23.29
N GLN A 116 20.14 2.06 22.67
CA GLN A 116 21.39 2.25 23.39
C GLN A 116 21.45 3.63 24.04
N VAL A 117 21.15 4.71 23.30
CA VAL A 117 21.11 6.08 23.83
C VAL A 117 20.04 6.22 24.92
N GLY A 118 18.88 5.58 24.74
CA GLY A 118 17.82 5.53 25.76
C GLY A 118 18.29 4.88 27.07
N LEU A 119 19.00 3.75 26.97
CA LEU A 119 19.60 3.07 28.13
C LEU A 119 20.68 3.94 28.80
N TRP A 120 21.58 4.55 28.02
CA TRP A 120 22.61 5.46 28.53
C TRP A 120 22.00 6.68 29.25
N LYS A 121 20.97 7.30 28.68
CA LYS A 121 20.25 8.44 29.27
C LYS A 121 19.51 8.03 30.55
N SER A 122 18.93 6.84 30.59
CA SER A 122 18.34 6.27 31.81
C SER A 122 19.40 6.06 32.89
N HIS A 123 20.53 5.46 32.57
CA HIS A 123 21.63 5.26 33.51
C HIS A 123 22.24 6.58 34.02
N SER A 124 22.33 7.60 33.17
CA SER A 124 22.84 8.93 33.56
C SER A 124 21.88 9.70 34.47
N LYS A 125 20.56 9.48 34.36
CA LYS A 125 19.54 10.14 35.20
C LYS A 125 19.37 9.51 36.59
N HIS A 126 19.86 8.28 36.81
CA HIS A 126 19.65 7.52 38.05
C HIS A 126 20.87 7.50 39.00
N LYS A 127 21.73 8.53 38.99
CA LYS A 127 22.87 8.58 39.91
C LYS A 127 22.53 9.01 41.35
N ALA A 128 21.28 9.35 41.64
CA ALA A 128 20.77 9.45 43.01
C ALA A 128 19.24 9.26 43.00
N GLU A 129 18.74 8.34 43.82
CA GLU A 129 17.32 8.19 44.21
C GLU A 129 16.31 7.81 43.11
N GLY A 130 15.99 6.51 43.00
CA GLY A 130 14.85 6.06 42.19
C GLY A 130 14.89 4.60 41.73
N GLY A 131 15.29 3.65 42.57
CA GLY A 131 15.41 2.23 42.20
C GLY A 131 14.09 1.48 41.98
N CYS A 132 12.96 2.02 42.42
CA CYS A 132 11.67 1.30 42.43
C CYS A 132 10.90 1.38 41.09
N PHE A 133 10.90 2.54 40.42
CA PHE A 133 10.08 2.76 39.22
C PHE A 133 10.61 2.01 37.98
N ILE A 134 11.93 2.00 37.77
CA ILE A 134 12.54 1.29 36.62
C ILE A 134 12.45 -0.22 36.81
N ALA A 135 12.61 -0.72 38.03
CA ALA A 135 12.45 -2.15 38.32
C ALA A 135 11.02 -2.60 38.03
N ASN A 136 10.01 -1.84 38.47
CA ASN A 136 8.61 -2.19 38.25
C ASN A 136 8.21 -2.09 36.77
N ARG A 137 8.68 -1.07 36.04
CA ARG A 137 8.46 -0.95 34.59
C ARG A 137 9.18 -2.05 33.79
N ARG A 138 10.36 -2.48 34.23
CA ARG A 138 11.09 -3.61 33.62
C ARG A 138 10.36 -4.93 33.86
N LEU A 139 9.85 -5.16 35.07
CA LEU A 139 9.04 -6.33 35.41
C LEU A 139 7.75 -6.38 34.57
N SER A 140 6.99 -5.27 34.52
CA SER A 140 5.77 -5.18 33.70
C SER A 140 6.06 -5.37 32.20
N SER A 141 7.15 -4.80 31.69
CA SER A 141 7.59 -5.03 30.31
C SER A 141 8.01 -6.48 30.06
N GLN A 142 8.64 -7.14 31.03
CA GLN A 142 9.08 -8.52 30.93
C GLN A 142 7.90 -9.49 30.99
N GLU A 143 6.90 -9.21 31.83
CA GLU A 143 5.62 -9.93 31.87
C GLU A 143 4.86 -9.78 30.56
N ALA A 144 4.78 -8.57 30.00
CA ALA A 144 4.15 -8.33 28.70
C ALA A 144 4.88 -9.04 27.54
N LEU A 145 6.20 -9.16 27.61
CA LEU A 145 6.97 -9.94 26.63
C LEU A 145 6.68 -11.44 26.73
N LEU A 146 6.60 -11.98 27.95
CA LEU A 146 6.28 -13.39 28.16
C LEU A 146 4.87 -13.72 27.66
N THR A 147 3.88 -12.87 27.92
CA THR A 147 2.52 -13.07 27.41
C THR A 147 2.47 -12.98 25.88
N LEU A 148 3.20 -12.05 25.27
CA LEU A 148 3.33 -11.96 23.82
C LEU A 148 4.03 -13.18 23.21
N GLU A 149 5.08 -13.70 23.87
CA GLU A 149 5.77 -14.91 23.42
C GLU A 149 4.84 -16.13 23.45
N ASP A 150 4.03 -16.28 24.49
CA ASP A 150 3.05 -17.36 24.59
C ASP A 150 1.93 -17.22 23.54
N CYS A 151 1.42 -16.00 23.34
CA CYS A 151 0.50 -15.71 22.23
C CYS A 151 1.12 -16.02 20.85
N ASN A 152 2.42 -15.76 20.68
CA ASN A 152 3.11 -16.08 19.43
C ASN A 152 3.24 -17.60 19.21
N ARG A 153 3.49 -18.36 20.29
CA ARG A 153 3.52 -19.83 20.25
C ARG A 153 2.15 -20.41 19.91
N THR A 154 1.07 -19.91 20.51
CA THR A 154 -0.29 -20.37 20.19
C THR A 154 -0.66 -20.05 18.75
N LEU A 155 -0.41 -18.82 18.28
CA LEU A 155 -0.66 -18.43 16.89
C LEU A 155 0.12 -19.28 15.89
N LYS A 156 1.39 -19.62 16.19
CA LYS A 156 2.19 -20.53 15.35
C LYS A 156 1.57 -21.93 15.28
N HIS A 157 1.05 -22.43 16.39
CA HIS A 157 0.36 -23.71 16.43
C HIS A 157 -0.95 -23.68 15.64
N GLU A 158 -1.78 -22.66 15.84
CA GLU A 158 -3.04 -22.47 15.10
C GLU A 158 -2.80 -22.30 13.60
N GLN A 159 -1.76 -21.57 13.21
CA GLN A 159 -1.38 -21.43 11.80
C GLN A 159 -0.98 -22.77 11.18
N ALA A 160 -0.25 -23.61 11.92
CA ALA A 160 0.13 -24.94 11.47
C ALA A 160 -1.10 -25.87 11.35
N GLU A 161 -2.00 -25.82 12.33
CA GLU A 161 -3.29 -26.54 12.26
C GLU A 161 -4.12 -26.09 11.06
N MET A 162 -4.20 -24.78 10.80
CA MET A 162 -4.97 -24.23 9.68
C MET A 162 -4.39 -24.70 8.35
N ARG A 163 -3.06 -24.68 8.19
CA ARG A 163 -2.40 -25.24 7.00
C ARG A 163 -2.75 -26.72 6.80
N LYS A 164 -2.74 -27.51 7.87
CA LYS A 164 -3.12 -28.92 7.81
C LYS A 164 -4.59 -29.10 7.38
N LYS A 165 -5.51 -28.34 7.99
CA LYS A 165 -6.95 -28.38 7.63
C LYS A 165 -7.20 -27.99 6.17
N VAL A 166 -6.47 -27.00 5.66
CA VAL A 166 -6.53 -26.59 4.25
C VAL A 166 -6.04 -27.71 3.33
N GLU A 167 -4.94 -28.38 3.69
CA GLU A 167 -4.41 -29.48 2.88
C GLU A 167 -5.34 -30.71 2.90
N ASP A 168 -5.92 -31.03 4.05
CA ASP A 168 -6.93 -32.09 4.17
C ASP A 168 -8.16 -31.78 3.29
N ALA A 169 -8.63 -30.53 3.29
CA ALA A 169 -9.72 -30.08 2.43
C ALA A 169 -9.35 -30.17 0.93
N ARG A 170 -8.13 -29.75 0.57
CA ARG A 170 -7.60 -29.88 -0.79
C ARG A 170 -7.59 -31.33 -1.25
N GLN A 171 -7.10 -32.25 -0.41
CA GLN A 171 -7.06 -33.68 -0.73
C GLN A 171 -8.46 -34.29 -0.87
N ALA A 172 -9.41 -33.86 -0.04
CA ALA A 172 -10.81 -34.27 -0.15
C ALA A 172 -11.43 -33.83 -1.49
N VAL A 173 -11.15 -32.60 -1.93
CA VAL A 173 -11.61 -32.07 -3.24
C VAL A 173 -10.96 -32.83 -4.40
N LEU A 174 -9.67 -33.12 -4.33
CA LEU A 174 -9.00 -33.92 -5.37
C LEU A 174 -9.62 -35.33 -5.48
N SER A 175 -9.91 -35.95 -4.35
CA SER A 175 -10.52 -37.27 -4.30
C SER A 175 -11.95 -37.27 -4.84
N SER A 176 -12.75 -36.25 -4.49
CA SER A 176 -14.13 -36.12 -5.00
C SER A 176 -14.14 -35.83 -6.50
N LEU A 177 -13.24 -34.98 -6.99
CA LEU A 177 -13.07 -34.71 -8.42
C LEU A 177 -12.71 -35.98 -9.20
N GLY A 178 -11.85 -36.84 -8.66
CA GLY A 178 -11.55 -38.15 -9.24
C GLY A 178 -12.80 -39.02 -9.42
N LYS A 179 -13.68 -39.07 -8.41
CA LYS A 179 -14.96 -39.80 -8.49
C LYS A 179 -15.90 -39.19 -9.52
N VAL A 180 -15.97 -37.86 -9.63
CA VAL A 180 -16.78 -37.17 -10.64
C VAL A 180 -16.31 -37.55 -12.05
N LYS A 181 -15.00 -37.59 -12.30
CA LYS A 181 -14.46 -38.02 -13.60
C LYS A 181 -14.80 -39.48 -13.94
N GLU A 182 -14.79 -40.36 -12.94
CA GLU A 182 -15.21 -41.77 -13.14
C GLU A 182 -16.70 -41.87 -13.49
N LEU A 183 -17.55 -41.10 -12.80
CA LEU A 183 -18.98 -41.01 -13.08
C LEU A 183 -19.25 -40.41 -14.47
N GLU A 184 -18.51 -39.38 -14.85
CA GLU A 184 -18.56 -38.76 -16.18
C GLU A 184 -18.20 -39.80 -17.26
N ALA A 185 -17.12 -40.57 -17.06
CA ALA A 185 -16.74 -41.64 -17.99
C ALA A 185 -17.85 -42.69 -18.14
N LYS A 186 -18.49 -43.09 -17.04
CA LYS A 186 -19.65 -44.01 -17.07
C LYS A 186 -20.86 -43.38 -17.79
N ALA A 187 -21.16 -42.12 -17.51
CA ALA A 187 -22.25 -41.39 -18.15
C ALA A 187 -22.04 -41.24 -19.67
N ASN A 188 -20.80 -41.10 -20.13
CA ASN A 188 -20.49 -41.06 -21.56
C ASN A 188 -20.81 -42.37 -22.31
N HIS A 189 -20.91 -43.50 -21.61
CA HIS A 189 -21.31 -44.78 -22.21
C HIS A 189 -22.83 -44.94 -22.30
N MET A 190 -23.61 -44.22 -21.50
CA MET A 190 -25.08 -44.32 -21.47
C MET A 190 -25.75 -44.14 -22.84
N PRO A 191 -25.40 -43.13 -23.67
CA PRO A 191 -26.04 -42.94 -24.97
C PRO A 191 -25.79 -44.09 -25.95
N LEU A 192 -24.61 -44.71 -25.89
CA LEU A 192 -24.26 -45.86 -26.74
C LEU A 192 -25.10 -47.08 -26.36
N LEU A 193 -25.18 -47.38 -25.06
CA LEU A 193 -26.03 -48.45 -24.51
C LEU A 193 -27.50 -48.22 -24.86
N GLN A 194 -27.98 -46.98 -24.75
CA GLN A 194 -29.36 -46.63 -25.07
C GLN A 194 -29.69 -46.83 -26.55
N ARG A 195 -28.78 -46.48 -27.48
CA ARG A 195 -28.94 -46.83 -28.91
C ARG A 195 -29.00 -48.34 -29.13
N HIS A 196 -28.15 -49.10 -28.46
CA HIS A 196 -28.13 -50.56 -28.62
C HIS A 196 -29.42 -51.22 -28.11
N ILE A 197 -29.97 -50.73 -26.99
CA ILE A 197 -31.27 -51.18 -26.48
C ILE A 197 -32.37 -50.92 -27.51
N LEU A 198 -32.45 -49.70 -28.06
CA LEU A 198 -33.44 -49.36 -29.09
C LEU A 198 -33.32 -50.26 -30.33
N GLN A 199 -32.08 -50.58 -30.74
CA GLN A 199 -31.84 -51.50 -31.84
C GLN A 199 -32.39 -52.91 -31.51
N LEU A 200 -32.05 -53.45 -30.35
CA LEU A 200 -32.54 -54.76 -29.91
C LEU A 200 -34.06 -54.81 -29.77
N GLU A 201 -34.68 -53.74 -29.28
CA GLU A 201 -36.14 -53.61 -29.22
C GLU A 201 -36.76 -53.65 -30.62
N SER A 202 -36.16 -52.97 -31.61
CA SER A 202 -36.63 -53.00 -32.99
C SER A 202 -36.51 -54.40 -33.61
N GLU A 203 -35.42 -55.12 -33.34
CA GLU A 203 -35.23 -56.51 -33.78
C GLU A 203 -36.24 -57.45 -33.12
N LEU A 204 -36.50 -57.29 -31.82
CA LEU A 204 -37.51 -58.07 -31.10
C LEU A 204 -38.92 -57.88 -31.68
N ILE A 205 -39.28 -56.63 -32.01
CA ILE A 205 -40.55 -56.31 -32.66
C ILE A 205 -40.62 -56.98 -34.04
N TYR A 206 -39.53 -56.90 -34.82
CA TYR A 206 -39.42 -57.56 -36.11
C TYR A 206 -39.64 -59.09 -36.00
N TYR A 207 -38.91 -59.78 -35.11
CA TYR A 207 -39.06 -61.23 -34.93
C TYR A 207 -40.44 -61.63 -34.41
N ARG A 208 -41.03 -60.87 -33.47
CA ARG A 208 -42.42 -61.11 -33.04
C ARG A 208 -43.39 -61.00 -34.21
N SER A 209 -43.21 -60.01 -35.08
CA SER A 209 -44.04 -59.85 -36.27
C SER A 209 -43.87 -61.01 -37.27
N GLU A 210 -42.65 -61.51 -37.48
CA GLU A 210 -42.38 -62.67 -38.34
C GLU A 210 -43.00 -63.95 -37.78
N VAL A 211 -42.91 -64.18 -36.46
CA VAL A 211 -43.56 -65.33 -35.81
C VAL A 211 -45.08 -65.24 -35.90
N SER A 212 -45.67 -64.05 -35.76
CA SER A 212 -47.11 -63.84 -35.96
C SER A 212 -47.55 -64.05 -37.42
N LYS A 213 -46.70 -63.77 -38.42
CA LYS A 213 -46.98 -64.08 -39.83
C LYS A 213 -46.97 -65.58 -40.10
N LEU A 214 -46.14 -66.35 -39.38
CA LEU A 214 -46.07 -67.81 -39.48
C LEU A 214 -47.24 -68.53 -38.77
N GLN A 215 -47.99 -67.86 -37.89
CA GLN A 215 -49.11 -68.43 -37.13
C GLN A 215 -50.48 -68.33 -37.82
N ILE A 216 -50.58 -67.86 -39.06
CA ILE A 216 -51.85 -67.80 -39.78
C ILE A 216 -52.01 -69.03 -40.70
N LEU A 217 -52.55 -70.11 -40.13
CA LEU A 217 -53.39 -71.08 -40.86
C LEU A 217 -54.57 -71.49 -39.94
N PRO A 218 -55.82 -71.50 -40.43
CA PRO A 218 -57.00 -71.48 -39.57
C PRO A 218 -57.39 -72.89 -39.12
N SER A 219 -57.89 -73.01 -37.89
CA SER A 219 -58.75 -74.12 -37.51
C SER A 219 -59.94 -73.55 -36.74
N SER A 220 -61.11 -73.92 -37.24
CA SER A 220 -62.41 -73.31 -37.04
C SER A 220 -63.14 -73.94 -35.83
N PRO A 221 -64.44 -73.68 -35.59
CA PRO A 221 -64.96 -73.25 -34.29
C PRO A 221 -65.69 -74.39 -33.57
N GLN A 222 -66.31 -74.06 -32.42
CA GLN A 222 -67.33 -74.84 -31.69
C GLN A 222 -66.75 -75.75 -30.57
N GLU A 223 -67.21 -75.79 -29.32
CA GLU A 223 -68.18 -75.08 -28.48
C GLU A 223 -67.91 -75.51 -27.02
N GLN A 224 -68.14 -74.61 -26.05
CA GLN A 224 -68.70 -74.89 -24.70
C GLN A 224 -67.94 -75.86 -23.76
N ARG A 225 -67.75 -75.61 -22.45
CA ARG A 225 -68.58 -74.90 -21.47
C ARG A 225 -67.88 -74.93 -20.08
N HIS A 226 -68.33 -74.03 -19.19
CA HIS A 226 -68.20 -73.99 -17.71
C HIS A 226 -66.93 -73.29 -17.16
N SER A 227 -67.01 -72.03 -16.70
CA SER A 227 -67.57 -71.52 -15.43
C SER A 227 -66.71 -71.84 -14.19
N ALA A 228 -65.99 -70.84 -13.66
CA ALA A 228 -66.22 -70.26 -12.33
C ALA A 228 -65.07 -69.34 -11.86
N ALA A 229 -65.44 -68.08 -11.58
CA ALA A 229 -65.06 -67.23 -10.45
C ALA A 229 -63.58 -67.02 -10.02
N ALA A 230 -63.17 -65.76 -10.18
CA ALA A 230 -62.69 -64.83 -9.15
C ALA A 230 -61.21 -64.86 -8.70
N LEU A 231 -60.47 -63.77 -8.98
CA LEU A 231 -60.05 -62.72 -8.02
C LEU A 231 -58.86 -61.90 -8.55
N GLN A 232 -58.99 -60.56 -8.48
CA GLN A 232 -57.94 -59.53 -8.25
C GLN A 232 -56.78 -59.43 -9.28
N ALA A 233 -56.29 -58.28 -9.74
CA ALA A 233 -56.44 -56.83 -9.54
C ALA A 233 -55.67 -56.20 -10.74
N SER A 234 -55.81 -54.97 -11.22
CA SER A 234 -56.47 -53.75 -10.78
C SER A 234 -56.63 -52.90 -12.05
N THR A 235 -57.86 -52.47 -12.34
CA THR A 235 -58.13 -51.44 -13.35
C THR A 235 -58.28 -50.12 -12.62
N CYS A 236 -57.53 -49.09 -13.00
CA CYS A 236 -57.93 -47.69 -12.81
C CYS A 236 -57.47 -46.84 -14.01
N TYR A 237 -58.36 -46.68 -14.98
CA TYR A 237 -58.51 -45.46 -15.78
C TYR A 237 -59.65 -44.66 -15.15
N ILE A 238 -59.45 -43.37 -14.83
CA ILE A 238 -60.32 -42.22 -15.20
C ILE A 238 -59.48 -40.91 -15.06
N ASN A 239 -59.23 -40.28 -16.22
CA ASN A 239 -59.40 -38.86 -16.57
C ASN A 239 -59.50 -37.76 -15.47
N THR A 240 -58.71 -36.69 -15.62
CA THR A 240 -59.22 -35.30 -15.69
C THR A 240 -58.21 -34.33 -16.33
N GLN A 241 -58.79 -33.42 -17.11
CA GLN A 241 -58.25 -32.28 -17.85
C GLN A 241 -57.28 -31.38 -17.07
N SER A 242 -56.30 -30.81 -17.80
CA SER A 242 -56.14 -29.35 -17.81
C SER A 242 -55.44 -28.90 -19.09
N ASP A 243 -56.12 -28.00 -19.78
CA ASP A 243 -55.69 -27.28 -20.98
C ASP A 243 -55.82 -25.79 -20.65
N ARG A 244 -54.75 -24.99 -20.84
CA ARG A 244 -54.72 -23.60 -21.36
C ARG A 244 -53.60 -22.67 -20.79
N ARG A 245 -52.81 -22.17 -21.76
CA ARG A 245 -52.20 -20.82 -21.95
C ARG A 245 -50.94 -20.37 -21.16
N SER A 246 -49.77 -20.46 -21.84
CA SER A 246 -48.90 -19.40 -22.46
C SER A 246 -48.75 -18.00 -21.79
N PRO A 247 -47.61 -17.24 -21.99
CA PRO A 247 -46.89 -17.15 -23.28
C PRO A 247 -45.36 -16.91 -23.32
N THR A 248 -44.82 -17.36 -24.46
CA THR A 248 -43.79 -16.82 -25.38
C THR A 248 -42.78 -15.75 -24.92
N GLY A 249 -41.50 -16.01 -25.17
CA GLY A 249 -40.41 -15.01 -25.12
C GLY A 249 -39.43 -15.19 -26.28
N HIS A 250 -39.61 -14.41 -27.35
CA HIS A 250 -38.57 -14.02 -28.30
C HIS A 250 -38.87 -12.59 -28.74
N ALA A 251 -37.94 -11.67 -28.47
CA ALA A 251 -37.74 -10.43 -29.20
C ALA A 251 -36.33 -9.90 -28.88
N GLU A 252 -35.51 -9.72 -29.91
CA GLU A 252 -34.33 -8.83 -29.88
C GLU A 252 -34.75 -7.37 -29.65
N PRO A 253 -33.82 -6.52 -29.20
CA PRO A 253 -33.45 -5.39 -30.06
C PRO A 253 -31.92 -5.05 -30.07
N PRO A 254 -31.46 -4.23 -31.04
CA PRO A 254 -30.07 -3.74 -31.18
C PRO A 254 -29.90 -2.29 -30.61
N PRO A 255 -28.86 -1.51 -30.97
CA PRO A 255 -27.68 -1.17 -30.15
C PRO A 255 -27.61 0.32 -29.72
N ASP A 256 -26.44 0.76 -29.23
CA ASP A 256 -26.05 2.16 -28.87
C ASP A 256 -26.67 2.73 -27.59
N ASN A 257 -26.04 3.58 -26.78
CA ASN A 257 -24.70 4.15 -26.66
C ASN A 257 -24.76 4.95 -25.32
N THR A 258 -23.62 5.48 -24.91
CA THR A 258 -23.38 6.56 -23.94
C THR A 258 -23.24 6.22 -22.45
N GLU A 259 -21.97 6.24 -22.04
CA GLU A 259 -21.43 7.05 -20.92
C GLU A 259 -21.64 6.46 -19.52
N GLU A 260 -20.64 5.85 -18.88
CA GLU A 260 -19.47 6.54 -18.29
C GLU A 260 -19.79 7.95 -17.78
N GLN A 261 -20.66 8.04 -16.76
CA GLN A 261 -20.69 9.21 -15.88
C GLN A 261 -19.98 8.91 -14.56
N LEU A 262 -18.74 9.40 -14.53
CA LEU A 262 -18.04 9.88 -13.36
C LEU A 262 -18.99 10.62 -12.42
N PHE A 263 -19.38 10.00 -11.32
CA PHE A 263 -19.85 10.77 -10.16
C PHE A 263 -18.65 11.10 -9.30
N ARG A 264 -18.23 12.37 -9.45
CA ARG A 264 -17.29 13.06 -8.57
C ARG A 264 -17.76 12.92 -7.12
N SER A 265 -16.81 12.69 -6.22
CA SER A 265 -17.00 12.87 -4.79
C SER A 265 -17.50 14.30 -4.55
N VAL A 266 -18.73 14.42 -4.04
CA VAL A 266 -19.24 15.68 -3.51
C VAL A 266 -19.11 15.60 -2.00
N GLU A 267 -18.20 16.41 -1.49
CA GLU A 267 -18.10 16.80 -0.09
C GLU A 267 -19.44 17.44 0.32
N GLY A 268 -20.28 16.65 0.98
CA GLY A 268 -21.56 17.08 1.52
C GLY A 268 -21.49 17.13 3.03
N GLN A 269 -21.45 18.33 3.58
CA GLN A 269 -21.71 18.60 4.99
C GLN A 269 -23.08 18.03 5.36
N ALA A 270 -23.13 17.02 6.24
CA ALA A 270 -24.38 16.61 6.86
C ALA A 270 -24.78 17.69 7.87
N ALA A 271 -25.78 18.49 7.52
CA ALA A 271 -26.59 19.20 8.51
C ALA A 271 -27.41 18.13 9.26
N SER A 272 -27.17 18.02 10.56
CA SER A 272 -27.99 17.24 11.48
C SER A 272 -29.35 17.91 11.60
N ASP A 273 -30.34 17.40 10.87
CA ASP A 273 -31.75 17.71 11.10
C ASP A 273 -32.27 16.75 12.17
N GLU A 274 -32.51 17.29 13.37
CA GLU A 274 -33.23 16.59 14.44
C GLU A 274 -34.74 16.67 14.17
N GLU A 275 -35.24 15.86 13.23
CA GLU A 275 -36.67 15.60 13.15
C GLU A 275 -37.02 14.50 14.15
N GLU A 276 -37.45 14.91 15.35
CA GLU A 276 -38.16 14.02 16.28
C GLU A 276 -39.47 13.56 15.62
N GLU A 277 -39.49 12.33 15.11
CA GLU A 277 -40.71 11.66 14.66
C GLU A 277 -41.70 11.56 15.84
N LYS A 278 -42.62 12.52 15.90
CA LYS A 278 -43.76 12.50 16.82
C LYS A 278 -44.65 11.30 16.48
N TRP A 279 -44.40 10.19 17.16
CA TRP A 279 -45.31 9.05 17.21
C TRP A 279 -46.71 9.55 17.58
N THR A 280 -47.70 9.23 16.74
CA THR A 280 -49.09 9.54 17.06
C THR A 280 -49.45 8.83 18.36
N GLY A 281 -50.14 9.51 19.29
CA GLY A 281 -50.45 8.96 20.62
C GLY A 281 -51.21 7.63 20.59
N GLU A 282 -51.84 7.31 19.46
CA GLU A 282 -52.52 6.04 19.19
C GLU A 282 -51.54 4.89 18.88
N GLN A 283 -50.46 5.16 18.15
CA GLN A 283 -49.36 4.20 17.93
C GLN A 283 -48.53 3.99 19.21
N GLN A 284 -48.26 5.06 19.97
CA GLN A 284 -47.56 4.95 21.24
C GLN A 284 -48.37 4.14 22.26
N SER A 285 -49.69 4.37 22.34
CA SER A 285 -50.60 3.59 23.17
C SER A 285 -50.63 2.11 22.76
N GLN A 286 -50.61 1.80 21.46
CA GLN A 286 -50.51 0.41 20.98
C GLN A 286 -49.16 -0.24 21.32
N VAL A 287 -48.05 0.49 21.17
CA VAL A 287 -46.70 0.01 21.54
C VAL A 287 -46.60 -0.16 23.06
N ASP A 288 -47.22 0.72 23.85
CA ASP A 288 -47.26 0.62 25.30
C ASP A 288 -48.18 -0.52 25.76
N GLU A 289 -49.30 -0.77 25.08
CA GLU A 289 -50.17 -1.94 25.31
C GLU A 289 -49.40 -3.24 25.01
N VAL A 290 -48.69 -3.29 23.89
CA VAL A 290 -47.84 -4.44 23.50
C VAL A 290 -46.68 -4.62 24.48
N LYS A 291 -45.99 -3.54 24.89
CA LYS A 291 -44.94 -3.58 25.93
C LYS A 291 -45.50 -4.04 27.26
N ARG A 292 -46.72 -3.62 27.65
CA ARG A 292 -47.41 -4.03 28.90
C ARG A 292 -47.85 -5.49 28.87
N ILE A 293 -48.28 -5.99 27.70
CA ILE A 293 -48.57 -7.41 27.48
C ILE A 293 -47.26 -8.23 27.51
N LEU A 294 -46.19 -7.74 26.88
CA LEU A 294 -44.90 -8.42 26.82
C LEU A 294 -44.20 -8.49 28.19
N THR A 295 -44.24 -7.41 28.99
CA THR A 295 -43.72 -7.43 30.37
C THR A 295 -44.51 -8.39 31.26
N ARG A 296 -45.83 -8.46 31.11
CA ARG A 296 -46.67 -9.46 31.81
C ARG A 296 -46.35 -10.90 31.43
N LEU A 297 -45.84 -11.14 30.22
CA LEU A 297 -45.42 -12.46 29.74
C LEU A 297 -43.97 -12.81 30.14
N SER A 298 -43.11 -11.80 30.31
CA SER A 298 -41.71 -11.98 30.71
C SER A 298 -41.53 -12.44 32.18
N CYS A 299 -42.56 -12.29 33.01
CA CYS A 299 -42.53 -12.70 34.44
C CYS A 299 -42.80 -14.19 34.68
N CYS A 300 -42.93 -15.02 33.64
CA CYS A 300 -43.20 -16.45 33.78
C CYS A 300 -41.96 -17.26 33.40
N GLY A 301 -41.12 -17.57 34.40
CA GLY A 301 -40.08 -18.59 34.25
C GLY A 301 -40.69 -19.99 34.10
N ASP A 302 -40.30 -20.68 33.03
CA ASP A 302 -40.40 -22.11 32.66
C ASP A 302 -41.70 -22.92 32.91
N ARG A 303 -42.74 -22.38 33.57
CA ARG A 303 -44.08 -23.00 33.66
C ARG A 303 -45.16 -21.93 33.72
N CYS A 304 -45.59 -21.45 32.55
CA CYS A 304 -46.79 -20.65 32.48
C CYS A 304 -48.00 -21.59 32.68
N ASP A 305 -48.71 -21.45 33.80
CA ASP A 305 -49.91 -22.23 34.08
C ASP A 305 -50.95 -22.03 32.96
N ASP A 306 -51.57 -23.12 32.54
CA ASP A 306 -52.57 -23.19 31.47
C ASP A 306 -53.77 -22.25 31.71
N LYS A 307 -53.99 -21.85 32.98
CA LYS A 307 -54.99 -20.84 33.42
C LYS A 307 -54.63 -19.41 33.01
N THR A 308 -53.36 -19.05 32.99
CA THR A 308 -52.86 -17.70 32.69
C THR A 308 -52.94 -17.43 31.19
N VAL A 309 -52.56 -18.43 30.40
CA VAL A 309 -52.70 -18.45 28.93
C VAL A 309 -54.19 -18.36 28.55
N LYS A 310 -55.07 -19.14 29.19
CA LYS A 310 -56.53 -19.06 28.97
C LYS A 310 -57.15 -17.69 29.27
N LYS A 311 -56.64 -16.95 30.27
CA LYS A 311 -57.11 -15.59 30.62
C LYS A 311 -56.69 -14.54 29.58
N LEU A 312 -55.51 -14.66 28.99
CA LEU A 312 -55.06 -13.81 27.88
C LEU A 312 -55.89 -14.07 26.62
N LEU A 313 -56.16 -15.34 26.34
CA LEU A 313 -56.94 -15.79 25.19
C LEU A 313 -58.46 -15.54 25.32
N SER A 314 -58.96 -15.13 26.49
CA SER A 314 -60.35 -14.68 26.67
C SER A 314 -60.57 -13.19 26.39
N HIS A 315 -59.50 -12.38 26.33
CA HIS A 315 -59.59 -10.96 25.97
C HIS A 315 -59.64 -10.72 24.46
N PHE A 316 -59.14 -11.66 23.66
CA PHE A 316 -59.35 -11.68 22.22
C PHE A 316 -60.68 -12.38 21.92
N GLY A 317 -61.67 -11.58 21.55
CA GLY A 317 -63.07 -11.99 21.37
C GLY A 317 -63.23 -13.33 20.64
N GLY A 318 -64.21 -14.11 21.12
CA GLY A 318 -64.50 -15.46 20.66
C GLY A 318 -64.79 -15.55 19.17
N SER A 319 -63.75 -15.82 18.39
CA SER A 319 -63.86 -16.49 17.10
C SER A 319 -63.12 -17.82 17.20
N LYS A 320 -63.85 -18.89 16.96
CA LYS A 320 -63.37 -20.26 16.98
C LYS A 320 -62.44 -20.48 15.79
N ASN A 321 -61.13 -20.28 15.96
CA ASN A 321 -60.12 -20.94 15.14
C ASN A 321 -58.94 -21.32 16.03
N GLU A 322 -58.73 -22.63 16.18
CA GLU A 322 -57.63 -23.25 16.94
C GLU A 322 -56.27 -22.85 16.34
N GLU A 323 -56.23 -22.68 15.01
CA GLU A 323 -55.13 -22.15 14.22
C GLU A 323 -54.73 -20.73 14.62
N SER A 324 -55.69 -19.85 14.92
CA SER A 324 -55.41 -18.47 15.36
C SER A 324 -54.79 -18.42 16.75
N ARG A 325 -55.17 -19.36 17.64
CA ARG A 325 -54.55 -19.48 18.98
C ARG A 325 -53.12 -20.01 18.87
N SER A 326 -52.90 -21.01 18.01
CA SER A 326 -51.56 -21.55 17.71
C SER A 326 -50.63 -20.51 17.11
N ALA A 327 -51.12 -19.71 16.15
CA ALA A 327 -50.34 -18.64 15.52
C ALA A 327 -49.88 -17.56 16.52
N VAL A 328 -50.72 -17.22 17.50
CA VAL A 328 -50.37 -16.26 18.55
C VAL A 328 -49.28 -16.81 19.48
N VAL A 329 -49.34 -18.10 19.84
CA VAL A 329 -48.30 -18.74 20.67
C VAL A 329 -46.98 -18.82 19.90
N GLU A 330 -47.00 -19.20 18.63
CA GLU A 330 -45.80 -19.24 17.78
C GLU A 330 -45.18 -17.85 17.60
N LEU A 331 -46.02 -16.81 17.47
CA LEU A 331 -45.56 -15.43 17.41
C LEU A 331 -44.91 -15.00 18.74
N LEU A 332 -45.48 -15.38 19.88
CA LEU A 332 -44.91 -15.10 21.19
C LEU A 332 -43.55 -15.79 21.41
N GLU A 333 -43.39 -17.04 20.96
CA GLU A 333 -42.10 -17.72 20.97
C GLU A 333 -41.07 -17.02 20.06
N LYS A 334 -41.48 -16.59 18.87
CA LYS A 334 -40.61 -15.82 17.97
C LYS A 334 -40.20 -14.47 18.57
N VAL A 335 -41.14 -13.74 19.15
CA VAL A 335 -40.88 -12.44 19.80
C VAL A 335 -39.92 -12.63 20.98
N THR A 336 -40.16 -13.60 21.87
CA THR A 336 -39.26 -13.85 23.01
C THR A 336 -37.86 -14.29 22.59
N LYS A 337 -37.72 -15.08 21.51
CA LYS A 337 -36.43 -15.43 20.93
C LYS A 337 -35.70 -14.19 20.38
N LEU A 338 -36.41 -13.31 19.66
CA LEU A 338 -35.85 -12.07 19.13
C LEU A 338 -35.46 -11.10 20.24
N THR A 339 -36.26 -10.99 21.32
CA THR A 339 -35.93 -10.16 22.48
C THR A 339 -34.61 -10.60 23.13
N LYS A 340 -34.41 -11.91 23.33
CA LYS A 340 -33.15 -12.45 23.86
C LYS A 340 -31.96 -12.19 22.94
N GLN A 341 -32.16 -12.27 21.62
CA GLN A 341 -31.11 -11.95 20.65
C GLN A 341 -30.76 -10.46 20.68
N LEU A 342 -31.76 -9.59 20.85
CA LEU A 342 -31.55 -8.15 20.96
C LEU A 342 -30.76 -7.80 22.23
N GLU A 343 -31.10 -8.37 23.38
CA GLU A 343 -30.36 -8.17 24.64
C GLU A 343 -28.89 -8.62 24.54
N LEU A 344 -28.63 -9.75 23.88
CA LEU A 344 -27.26 -10.22 23.62
C LEU A 344 -26.52 -9.25 22.69
N LYS A 345 -27.18 -8.74 21.65
CA LYS A 345 -26.58 -7.78 20.73
C LYS A 345 -26.34 -6.42 21.37
N GLU A 346 -27.23 -5.97 22.25
CA GLU A 346 -27.08 -4.72 22.99
C GLU A 346 -25.92 -4.79 23.99
N SER A 347 -25.78 -5.92 24.72
CA SER A 347 -24.62 -6.13 25.60
C SER A 347 -23.30 -6.25 24.83
N GLN A 348 -23.32 -6.89 23.66
CA GLN A 348 -22.16 -6.92 22.76
C GLN A 348 -21.78 -5.51 22.27
N ALA A 349 -22.76 -4.68 21.90
CA ALA A 349 -22.55 -3.30 21.47
C ALA A 349 -21.97 -2.43 22.60
N LYS A 350 -22.52 -2.51 23.81
CA LYS A 350 -22.00 -1.79 25.00
C LYS A 350 -20.56 -2.18 25.32
N LYS A 351 -20.21 -3.45 25.18
CA LYS A 351 -18.82 -3.90 25.35
C LYS A 351 -17.90 -3.29 24.30
N MET A 352 -18.28 -3.32 23.03
CA MET A 352 -17.51 -2.72 21.94
C MET A 352 -17.35 -1.21 22.12
N GLU A 353 -18.37 -0.52 22.62
CA GLU A 353 -18.33 0.92 22.92
C GLU A 353 -17.32 1.23 24.03
N MET A 354 -17.32 0.46 25.13
CA MET A 354 -16.32 0.61 26.19
C MET A 354 -14.90 0.33 25.70
N ASP A 355 -14.70 -0.75 24.91
CA ASP A 355 -13.40 -1.09 24.34
C ASP A 355 -12.91 0.03 23.38
N MET A 356 -13.82 0.66 22.63
CA MET A 356 -13.51 1.79 21.74
C MET A 356 -13.16 3.07 22.51
N GLU A 357 -13.91 3.42 23.56
CA GLU A 357 -13.59 4.58 24.39
C GLU A 357 -12.25 4.39 25.12
N GLN A 358 -11.97 3.19 25.63
CA GLN A 358 -10.66 2.88 26.21
C GLN A 358 -9.51 3.05 25.20
N MET A 359 -9.70 2.57 23.97
CA MET A 359 -8.71 2.75 22.90
C MET A 359 -8.53 4.23 22.56
N LYS A 360 -9.62 5.01 22.50
CA LYS A 360 -9.59 6.45 22.24
C LYS A 360 -8.86 7.19 23.35
N GLU A 361 -9.10 6.88 24.61
CA GLU A 361 -8.37 7.46 25.74
C GLU A 361 -6.87 7.16 25.65
N SER A 362 -6.49 5.92 25.33
CA SER A 362 -5.08 5.55 25.13
C SER A 362 -4.43 6.34 23.99
N LEU A 363 -5.13 6.49 22.86
CA LEU A 363 -4.63 7.23 21.70
C LEU A 363 -4.47 8.72 22.00
N VAL A 364 -5.43 9.32 22.73
CA VAL A 364 -5.35 10.72 23.17
C VAL A 364 -4.13 10.95 24.06
N MET A 365 -3.86 10.03 24.99
CA MET A 365 -2.65 10.12 25.82
C MET A 365 -1.36 10.02 25.00
N GLU A 366 -1.29 9.10 24.04
CA GLU A 366 -0.12 8.96 23.16
C GLU A 366 0.09 10.22 22.29
N LEU A 367 -0.98 10.78 21.73
CA LEU A 367 -0.93 12.03 20.96
C LEU A 367 -0.45 13.21 21.82
N GLN A 368 -0.91 13.32 23.06
CA GLN A 368 -0.46 14.35 23.99
C GLN A 368 1.04 14.21 24.30
N GLN A 369 1.50 12.99 24.58
CA GLN A 369 2.92 12.73 24.80
C GLN A 369 3.76 13.07 23.55
N LYS A 370 3.25 12.77 22.35
CA LYS A 370 3.90 13.12 21.09
C LYS A 370 3.99 14.62 20.88
N ALA A 371 2.95 15.38 21.25
CA ALA A 371 2.97 16.84 21.22
C ALA A 371 4.09 17.41 22.11
N GLU A 372 4.19 16.92 23.36
CA GLU A 372 5.25 17.33 24.29
C GLU A 372 6.65 16.99 23.76
N GLU A 373 6.82 15.81 23.17
CA GLU A 373 8.08 15.42 22.52
C GLU A 373 8.43 16.36 21.36
N THR A 374 7.44 16.74 20.53
CA THR A 374 7.67 17.69 19.43
C THR A 374 8.06 19.08 19.91
N GLU A 375 7.47 19.57 21.02
CA GLU A 375 7.84 20.87 21.60
C GLU A 375 9.30 20.87 22.09
N LEU A 376 9.74 19.79 22.75
CA LEU A 376 11.12 19.63 23.19
C LEU A 376 12.10 19.60 22.01
N LEU A 377 11.77 18.84 20.96
CA LEU A 377 12.58 18.79 19.74
C LEU A 377 12.64 20.14 19.04
N GLN A 378 11.55 20.91 19.06
CA GLN A 378 11.53 22.26 18.50
C GLN A 378 12.46 23.21 19.26
N MET A 379 12.51 23.12 20.59
CA MET A 379 13.47 23.89 21.39
C MET A 379 14.92 23.47 21.10
N GLU A 380 15.20 22.17 20.95
CA GLU A 380 16.53 21.69 20.60
C GLU A 380 16.96 22.16 19.20
N LEU A 381 16.03 22.14 18.23
CA LEU A 381 16.26 22.64 16.89
C LEU A 381 16.59 24.14 16.91
N GLN A 382 15.82 24.94 17.66
CA GLN A 382 16.10 26.37 17.82
C GLN A 382 17.49 26.60 18.43
N MET A 383 17.88 25.83 19.45
CA MET A 383 19.22 25.90 20.03
C MET A 383 20.31 25.56 19.00
N LEU A 384 20.12 24.52 18.18
CA LEU A 384 21.05 24.15 17.11
C LEU A 384 21.14 25.21 16.01
N GLU A 385 20.04 25.86 15.65
CA GLU A 385 20.04 26.97 14.70
C GLU A 385 20.83 28.17 15.24
N THR A 386 20.64 28.52 16.52
CA THR A 386 21.42 29.59 17.15
C THR A 386 22.93 29.27 17.16
N GLU A 387 23.30 28.02 17.44
CA GLU A 387 24.70 27.59 17.43
C GLU A 387 25.28 27.54 16.01
N ARG A 388 24.48 27.13 15.01
CA ARG A 388 24.87 27.18 13.60
C ARG A 388 25.20 28.61 13.19
N VAL A 389 24.32 29.57 13.48
CA VAL A 389 24.55 30.99 13.14
C VAL A 389 25.79 31.52 13.85
N ARG A 390 25.96 31.20 15.14
CA ARG A 390 27.15 31.59 15.90
C ARG A 390 28.44 31.03 15.28
N LEU A 391 28.45 29.76 14.90
CA LEU A 391 29.61 29.12 14.26
C LEU A 391 29.89 29.72 12.86
N SER A 392 28.85 30.01 12.08
CA SER A 392 28.98 30.68 10.78
C SER A 392 29.65 32.05 10.92
N LEU A 393 29.30 32.81 11.97
CA LEU A 393 29.92 34.11 12.21
C LEU A 393 31.39 33.99 12.66
N VAL A 394 31.71 32.95 13.44
CA VAL A 394 33.10 32.63 13.81
C VAL A 394 33.92 32.24 12.58
N GLU A 395 33.34 31.45 11.67
CA GLU A 395 33.99 31.06 10.40
C GLU A 395 34.27 32.28 9.52
N GLU A 396 33.27 33.16 9.32
CA GLU A 396 33.44 34.41 8.58
C GLU A 396 34.58 35.26 9.17
N LYS A 397 34.61 35.43 10.50
CA LYS A 397 35.66 36.22 11.16
C LYS A 397 37.04 35.57 11.10
N LEU A 398 37.12 34.24 11.12
CA LEU A 398 38.38 33.53 10.89
C LEU A 398 38.90 33.79 9.48
N MET A 399 38.01 33.79 8.47
CA MET A 399 38.38 34.11 7.10
C MET A 399 38.90 35.55 6.97
N ASP A 400 38.22 36.53 7.59
CA ASP A 400 38.69 37.93 7.63
C ASP A 400 40.10 38.05 8.23
N VAL A 401 40.34 37.40 9.38
CA VAL A 401 41.64 37.41 10.06
C VAL A 401 42.70 36.74 9.18
N LEU A 402 42.41 35.59 8.56
CA LEU A 402 43.35 34.89 7.68
C LEU A 402 43.71 35.72 6.45
N GLN A 403 42.74 36.42 5.85
CA GLN A 403 42.97 37.32 4.72
C GLN A 403 43.90 38.47 5.11
N LEU A 404 43.67 39.08 6.27
CA LEU A 404 44.49 40.16 6.78
C LEU A 404 45.91 39.70 7.13
N LEU A 405 46.06 38.51 7.71
CA LEU A 405 47.36 37.88 7.93
C LEU A 405 48.12 37.63 6.63
N GLN A 406 47.41 37.25 5.57
CA GLN A 406 48.00 37.08 4.24
C GLN A 406 48.50 38.41 3.67
N GLN A 407 47.71 39.49 3.79
CA GLN A 407 48.13 40.83 3.35
C GLN A 407 49.35 41.35 4.12
N LEU A 408 49.38 41.18 5.45
CA LEU A 408 50.51 41.58 6.29
C LEU A 408 51.79 40.77 5.98
N ARG A 409 51.64 39.51 5.57
CA ARG A 409 52.77 38.70 5.07
C ARG A 409 53.32 39.29 3.77
N ASP A 410 52.46 39.71 2.86
CA ASP A 410 52.88 40.31 1.59
C ASP A 410 53.56 41.69 1.81
N LEU A 411 53.23 42.39 2.90
CA LEU A 411 53.92 43.59 3.40
C LEU A 411 55.21 43.30 4.20
N ASN A 412 55.65 42.04 4.29
CA ASN A 412 56.86 41.59 4.99
C ASN A 412 56.93 41.94 6.50
N VAL A 413 55.79 41.98 7.19
CA VAL A 413 55.78 42.17 8.65
C VAL A 413 56.50 41.01 9.35
N SER A 414 57.34 41.32 10.34
CA SER A 414 58.13 40.31 11.04
C SER A 414 57.25 39.32 11.81
N ARG A 415 57.58 38.02 11.75
CA ARG A 415 56.89 36.98 12.54
C ARG A 415 56.91 37.27 14.05
N ARG A 416 57.95 37.98 14.53
CA ARG A 416 58.09 38.39 15.93
C ARG A 416 57.06 39.46 16.31
N SER A 417 56.82 40.44 15.43
CA SER A 417 55.80 41.47 15.64
C SER A 417 54.40 40.85 15.65
N LEU A 418 54.13 39.96 14.69
CA LEU A 418 52.85 39.26 14.60
C LEU A 418 52.58 38.38 15.83
N GLY A 419 53.59 37.62 16.27
CA GLY A 419 53.48 36.81 17.48
C GLY A 419 53.24 37.65 18.73
N LYS A 420 53.81 38.88 18.80
CA LYS A 420 53.56 39.81 19.91
C LYS A 420 52.10 40.26 19.94
N ILE A 421 51.54 40.64 18.79
CA ILE A 421 50.13 41.05 18.66
C ILE A 421 49.20 39.92 19.12
N LEU A 422 49.39 38.71 18.59
CA LEU A 422 48.57 37.55 18.92
C LEU A 422 48.62 37.22 20.42
N LEU A 423 49.82 37.22 21.02
CA LEU A 423 49.98 36.98 22.45
C LEU A 423 49.36 38.09 23.30
N SER A 424 49.53 39.36 22.94
CA SER A 424 48.91 40.47 23.66
C SER A 424 47.38 40.46 23.58
N THR A 425 46.82 40.09 22.42
CA THR A 425 45.37 39.95 22.26
C THR A 425 44.84 38.81 23.12
N LEU A 426 45.46 37.63 23.08
CA LEU A 426 45.06 36.49 23.91
C LEU A 426 45.19 36.79 25.41
N GLU A 427 46.24 37.49 25.82
CA GLU A 427 46.45 37.90 27.21
C GLU A 427 45.41 38.93 27.66
N SER A 428 45.05 39.90 26.80
CA SER A 428 43.99 40.88 27.07
C SER A 428 42.59 40.27 27.18
N CYS A 429 42.40 39.12 26.54
CA CYS A 429 41.15 38.38 26.51
C CYS A 429 41.08 37.28 27.60
N SER A 430 42.12 37.06 28.41
CA SER A 430 42.18 35.94 29.36
C SER A 430 41.31 36.15 30.62
N ASP A 431 40.00 36.35 30.48
CA ASP A 431 39.04 36.37 31.58
C ASP A 431 38.31 35.00 31.69
N PRO A 432 38.49 34.24 32.79
CA PRO A 432 37.90 32.91 32.95
C PRO A 432 36.37 32.87 33.09
N GLN A 433 35.68 34.02 33.12
CA GLN A 433 34.22 34.11 33.29
C GLN A 433 33.40 33.98 31.98
N HIS A 434 34.01 34.16 30.80
CA HIS A 434 33.28 34.18 29.53
C HIS A 434 33.38 32.83 28.79
N GLY A 435 32.24 32.14 28.63
CA GLY A 435 32.11 30.87 27.92
C GLY A 435 32.25 30.97 26.39
N LYS A 436 31.57 30.10 25.62
CA LYS A 436 31.66 29.96 24.14
C LYS A 436 31.56 31.26 23.31
N ALA A 437 31.01 32.35 23.86
CA ALA A 437 30.99 33.69 23.25
C ALA A 437 32.38 34.34 23.13
N HIS A 438 33.33 33.87 23.94
CA HIS A 438 34.69 34.38 24.02
C HIS A 438 35.48 34.28 22.71
N ILE A 439 35.23 33.24 21.91
CA ILE A 439 36.01 33.00 20.68
C ILE A 439 35.78 34.11 19.65
N LEU A 440 34.52 34.56 19.48
CA LEU A 440 34.21 35.60 18.51
C LEU A 440 34.79 36.96 18.94
N GLU A 441 34.76 37.26 20.23
CA GLU A 441 35.36 38.47 20.81
C GLU A 441 36.88 38.49 20.63
N VAL A 442 37.55 37.36 20.88
CA VAL A 442 38.99 37.20 20.63
C VAL A 442 39.32 37.43 19.15
N LEU A 443 38.54 36.85 18.24
CA LEU A 443 38.74 37.02 16.80
C LEU A 443 38.52 38.47 16.36
N ASN A 444 37.51 39.15 16.89
CA ASN A 444 37.26 40.56 16.60
C ASN A 444 38.41 41.45 17.12
N ALA A 445 38.88 41.22 18.35
CA ALA A 445 40.00 41.95 18.91
C ALA A 445 41.28 41.73 18.07
N LEU A 446 41.54 40.49 17.67
CA LEU A 446 42.68 40.14 16.83
C LEU A 446 42.58 40.80 15.45
N TYR A 447 41.40 40.79 14.83
CA TYR A 447 41.16 41.46 13.57
C TYR A 447 41.48 42.97 13.66
N HIS A 448 41.00 43.65 14.70
CA HIS A 448 41.25 45.09 14.88
C HIS A 448 42.74 45.41 15.12
N GLU A 449 43.43 44.62 15.94
CA GLU A 449 44.87 44.80 16.20
C GLU A 449 45.72 44.56 14.94
N LEU A 450 45.38 43.56 14.13
CA LEU A 450 46.04 43.31 12.86
C LEU A 450 45.75 44.41 11.83
N ALA A 451 44.53 44.94 11.80
CA ALA A 451 44.13 45.99 10.86
C ALA A 451 44.80 47.33 11.21
N ALA A 452 44.98 47.61 12.51
CA ALA A 452 45.77 48.73 12.98
C ALA A 452 47.24 48.62 12.53
N CYS A 453 47.79 47.41 12.46
CA CYS A 453 49.14 47.18 11.95
C CYS A 453 49.26 47.40 10.45
N GLU A 454 48.24 47.06 9.66
CA GLU A 454 48.19 47.37 8.22
C GLU A 454 48.22 48.88 7.98
N LEU A 455 47.39 49.64 8.70
CA LEU A 455 47.32 51.11 8.60
C LEU A 455 48.65 51.81 8.94
N LEU A 456 49.40 51.29 9.93
CA LEU A 456 50.71 51.82 10.30
C LEU A 456 51.82 51.45 9.29
N SER A 457 51.64 50.39 8.52
CA SER A 457 52.57 49.94 7.48
C SER A 457 52.34 50.64 6.13
N SER A 458 51.15 51.23 5.96
CA SER A 458 50.64 51.85 4.73
C SER A 458 51.04 53.32 4.55
N THR A 459 51.65 53.96 5.54
CA THR A 459 52.15 55.35 5.42
C THR A 459 53.40 55.36 4.52
N PRO A 460 53.39 56.08 3.39
CA PRO A 460 54.56 56.15 2.52
C PRO A 460 55.67 56.92 3.22
N LEU A 461 56.87 56.32 3.25
CA LEU A 461 58.12 57.02 3.58
C LEU A 461 58.30 58.23 2.64
N GLU A 462 57.96 59.41 3.12
CA GLU A 462 58.55 60.66 2.61
C GLU A 462 59.65 61.13 3.57
N GLY A 463 60.89 60.96 3.11
CA GLY A 463 61.90 62.02 3.10
C GLY A 463 62.27 62.77 4.39
N THR A 464 63.51 62.52 4.80
CA THR A 464 64.53 63.51 5.21
C THR A 464 64.78 63.82 6.71
N SER A 465 66.08 63.70 7.03
CA SER A 465 66.89 64.64 7.81
C SER A 465 67.20 64.36 9.30
N SER A 466 68.45 63.95 9.50
CA SER A 466 69.44 64.51 10.45
C SER A 466 69.28 64.36 11.97
N HIS A 467 70.27 63.64 12.53
CA HIS A 467 71.09 63.99 13.71
C HIS A 467 70.40 64.49 14.98
N THR A 468 70.49 63.71 16.07
CA THR A 468 71.29 64.01 17.28
C THR A 468 70.86 63.09 18.44
N SER A 469 71.66 62.09 18.79
CA SER A 469 71.49 61.33 20.03
C SER A 469 72.66 61.61 20.95
N ARG A 470 72.37 62.48 21.92
CA ARG A 470 73.14 62.83 23.11
C ARG A 470 73.57 61.59 23.91
N THR A 471 74.88 61.45 24.09
CA THR A 471 75.61 61.18 25.36
C THR A 471 74.93 60.32 26.43
N ASN A 472 75.49 59.12 26.67
CA ASN A 472 75.40 58.39 27.94
C ASN A 472 76.71 58.58 28.73
N PRO A 473 76.69 58.95 30.02
CA PRO A 473 77.81 58.75 30.93
C PRO A 473 77.57 57.50 31.79
N LEU A 474 78.46 56.51 31.69
CA LEU A 474 78.65 55.51 32.74
C LEU A 474 80.07 55.68 33.28
N LEU A 475 80.14 56.39 34.40
CA LEU A 475 81.32 56.55 35.24
C LEU A 475 81.34 55.36 36.21
N ILE A 476 82.37 54.52 36.08
CA ILE A 476 82.74 53.51 37.08
C ILE A 476 83.65 54.23 38.08
N SER A 477 83.28 54.23 39.36
CA SER A 477 84.15 54.67 40.45
C SER A 477 84.87 53.47 41.05
N CYS A 478 86.19 53.59 41.21
CA CYS A 478 86.84 53.22 42.47
C CYS A 478 86.81 54.43 43.40
#